data_AF-A0A518ICR8-F1
#
_entry.id   AF-A0A518ICR8-F1
#
_cell.length_a   1.000
_cell.length_b   1.000
_cell.length_c   1.000
_cell.angle_alpha   90.00
_cell.angle_beta   90.00
_cell.angle_gamma   90.00
#
_symmetry.space_group_name_H-M   'P 1'
#
loop_
_entity.id
_entity.type
_entity.pdbx_description
1 polymer ?
#
loop_
_entity_poly.entity_id
_entity_poly.type
_entity_poly.pdbx_seq_one_letter_code
_entity_poly.pdbx_strand_id
1 'polypeptide(L)'
;MIRIISYLALVIVVLWLAVRIVDSIRFAMGRPKDARLCNYAGTWKSHCVPIVAGRILVELPSPLPKGEPFKVKAFVYYKVTSLYRMGRFVPMEMEGLVDASGTTSGDNADDPVLLPPQVTFKFKAGAESGAQTIDYVSTADSEFTRIAGGYRSSSPNDIGTFFLMKTR
;
A
#
# COMPACT_ATOMS: atom_id res chain seq x y z
N MET A 1 -18.52 7.99 39.68
CA MET A 1 -18.16 6.96 38.67
C MET A 1 -18.34 7.45 37.24
N ILE A 2 -19.55 7.85 36.83
CA ILE A 2 -19.86 8.33 35.47
C ILE A 2 -18.96 9.51 35.04
N ARG A 3 -18.78 10.54 35.88
CA ARG A 3 -17.90 11.69 35.57
C ARG A 3 -16.43 11.31 35.32
N ILE A 4 -15.91 10.31 36.05
CA ILE A 4 -14.52 9.84 35.89
C ILE A 4 -14.38 9.10 34.56
N ILE A 5 -15.35 8.25 34.21
CA ILE A 5 -15.39 7.53 32.93
C ILE A 5 -15.47 8.53 31.77
N SER A 6 -16.32 9.56 31.86
CA SER A 6 -16.44 10.60 30.84
C SER A 6 -15.14 11.39 30.66
N TYR A 7 -14.45 11.73 31.76
CA TYR A 7 -13.17 12.44 31.68
C TYR A 7 -12.08 11.57 31.05
N LEU A 8 -12.01 10.30 31.43
CA LEU A 8 -11.06 9.35 30.83
C LEU A 8 -11.31 9.18 29.33
N ALA A 9 -12.58 9.03 28.93
CA ALA A 9 -12.96 8.93 27.53
C ALA A 9 -12.57 10.18 26.74
N LEU A 10 -12.80 11.37 27.30
CA LEU A 10 -12.39 12.63 26.69
C LEU A 10 -10.87 12.70 26.48
N VAL A 11 -10.09 12.35 27.51
CA VAL A 11 -8.62 12.31 27.42
C VAL A 11 -8.16 11.34 26.33
N ILE A 12 -8.76 10.15 26.24
CA ILE A 12 -8.44 9.18 25.19
C ILE A 12 -8.73 9.74 23.80
N VAL A 13 -9.87 10.41 23.60
CA VAL A 13 -10.23 11.02 22.31
C VAL A 13 -9.27 12.14 21.94
N VAL A 14 -8.90 13.00 22.89
CA VAL A 14 -7.95 14.10 22.65
C VAL A 14 -6.58 13.56 22.27
N LEU A 15 -6.08 12.55 22.99
CA LEU A 15 -4.82 11.88 22.67
C LEU A 15 -4.85 11.22 21.30
N TRP A 16 -5.94 10.51 20.99
CA TRP A 16 -6.13 9.89 19.67
C TRP A 16 -6.11 10.93 18.54
N LEU A 17 -6.77 12.08 18.74
CA LEU A 17 -6.79 13.16 17.76
C LEU A 17 -5.41 13.80 17.60
N ALA A 18 -4.69 14.05 18.70
CA ALA A 18 -3.34 14.60 18.67
C ALA A 18 -2.39 13.71 17.85
N VAL A 19 -2.44 12.38 18.04
CA VAL A 19 -1.64 11.42 17.27
C VAL A 19 -1.96 11.50 15.77
N ARG A 20 -3.24 11.61 15.40
CA ARG A 20 -3.68 11.74 13.99
C ARG A 20 -3.17 13.04 13.35
N ILE A 21 -3.19 14.14 14.09
CA ILE A 21 -2.68 15.44 13.62
C ILE A 21 -1.17 15.35 13.40
N VAL A 22 -0.43 14.83 14.39
CA VAL A 22 1.03 14.66 14.29
C VAL A 22 1.41 13.77 13.11
N ASP A 23 0.71 12.66 12.88
CA ASP A 23 0.92 11.78 11.72
C ASP A 23 0.73 12.52 10.40
N SER A 24 -0.35 13.30 10.30
CA SER A 24 -0.69 14.03 9.08
C SER A 24 0.34 15.13 8.77
N ILE A 25 0.78 15.86 9.80
CA ILE A 25 1.84 16.86 9.69
C ILE A 25 3.16 16.19 9.27
N ARG A 26 3.53 15.07 9.90
CA ARG A 26 4.75 14.32 9.54
C ARG A 26 4.72 13.80 8.11
N PHE A 27 3.58 13.27 7.66
CA PHE A 27 3.40 12.84 6.29
C PHE A 27 3.53 13.99 5.28
N ALA A 28 2.96 15.16 5.60
CA ALA A 28 3.02 16.32 4.71
C ALA A 28 4.44 16.89 4.61
N MET A 29 5.11 17.11 5.75
CA MET A 29 6.45 17.70 5.78
C MET A 29 7.55 16.74 5.32
N GLY A 30 7.41 15.44 5.60
CA GLY A 30 8.40 14.43 5.25
C GLY A 30 8.34 13.95 3.80
N ARG A 31 7.37 14.43 3.00
CA ARG A 31 7.13 13.92 1.65
C ARG A 31 8.34 14.24 0.73
N PRO A 32 8.97 13.22 0.12
CA PRO A 32 10.05 13.44 -0.83
C PRO A 32 9.60 14.27 -2.03
N LYS A 33 10.50 15.07 -2.63
CA LYS A 33 10.19 15.89 -3.80
C LYS A 33 9.71 15.05 -4.98
N ASP A 34 10.36 13.90 -5.19
CA ASP A 34 10.04 12.95 -6.26
C ASP A 34 8.65 12.32 -6.10
N ALA A 35 8.12 12.26 -4.87
CA ALA A 35 6.77 11.75 -4.62
C ALA A 35 5.66 12.65 -5.21
N ARG A 36 6.00 13.82 -5.75
CA ARG A 36 5.08 14.68 -6.51
C ARG A 36 4.75 14.12 -7.90
N LEU A 37 5.57 13.22 -8.42
CA LEU A 37 5.37 12.55 -9.71
C LEU A 37 4.43 11.35 -9.59
N CYS A 38 4.22 10.84 -8.37
CA CYS A 38 3.31 9.74 -8.11
C CYS A 38 1.88 10.06 -8.57
N ASN A 39 1.34 9.21 -9.44
CA ASN A 39 -0.03 9.27 -9.94
C ASN A 39 -0.96 8.30 -9.19
N TYR A 40 -0.44 7.44 -8.30
CA TYR A 40 -1.24 6.63 -7.38
C TYR A 40 -0.91 6.94 -5.93
N ALA A 41 -1.94 6.91 -5.09
CA ALA A 41 -1.82 7.06 -3.66
C ALA A 41 -2.74 6.08 -2.93
N GLY A 42 -2.36 5.70 -1.71
CA GLY A 42 -3.11 4.69 -1.00
C GLY A 42 -2.63 4.42 0.41
N THR A 43 -3.09 3.30 0.96
CA THR A 43 -2.80 2.87 2.34
C THR A 43 -2.40 1.41 2.38
N TRP A 44 -1.63 1.07 3.42
CA TRP A 44 -1.28 -0.31 3.73
C TRP A 44 -1.42 -0.55 5.23
N LYS A 45 -1.65 -1.81 5.60
CA LYS A 45 -1.78 -2.24 6.99
C LYS A 45 -1.25 -3.66 7.17
N SER A 46 -0.44 -3.84 8.22
CA SER A 46 0.00 -5.14 8.69
C SER A 46 -1.15 -5.90 9.38
N HIS A 47 -1.26 -7.19 9.08
CA HIS A 47 -2.14 -8.11 9.79
C HIS A 47 -1.45 -8.74 11.01
N CYS A 48 -0.12 -8.86 10.99
CA CYS A 48 0.64 -9.37 12.14
C CYS A 48 0.71 -8.35 13.28
N VAL A 49 0.80 -7.05 12.96
CA VAL A 49 0.93 -5.97 13.94
C VAL A 49 -0.09 -4.85 13.61
N PRO A 50 -1.27 -4.84 14.26
CA PRO A 50 -2.39 -3.96 13.87
C PRO A 50 -2.09 -2.45 13.91
N ILE A 51 -1.13 -2.03 14.73
CA ILE A 51 -0.70 -0.62 14.86
C ILE A 51 0.27 -0.18 13.76
N VAL A 52 0.87 -1.15 13.05
CA VAL A 52 1.78 -0.92 11.93
C VAL A 52 0.96 -0.78 10.67
N ALA A 53 0.91 0.45 10.18
CA ALA A 53 0.17 0.83 9.00
C ALA A 53 0.75 2.10 8.41
N GLY A 54 0.27 2.48 7.24
CA GLY A 54 0.87 3.61 6.54
C GLY A 54 0.17 4.02 5.27
N ARG A 55 0.89 4.81 4.49
CA ARG A 55 0.46 5.32 3.18
C ARG A 55 1.46 4.87 2.11
N ILE A 56 0.98 4.67 0.90
CA ILE A 56 1.81 4.37 -0.27
C ILE A 56 1.61 5.48 -1.29
N LEU A 57 2.70 5.95 -1.89
CA LEU A 57 2.68 6.79 -3.09
C LEU A 57 3.48 6.06 -4.17
N VAL A 58 2.94 5.97 -5.37
CA VAL A 58 3.53 5.19 -6.47
C VAL A 58 3.38 5.94 -7.80
N GLU A 59 4.40 5.84 -8.63
CA GLU A 59 4.40 6.33 -10.01
C GLU A 59 4.23 5.15 -10.98
N LEU A 60 2.99 4.83 -11.36
CA LEU A 60 2.73 3.79 -12.36
C LEU A 60 2.75 4.38 -13.78
N PRO A 61 3.24 3.63 -14.79
CA PRO A 61 3.06 3.99 -16.19
C PRO A 61 1.58 4.13 -16.54
N SER A 62 1.27 5.03 -17.48
CA SER A 62 -0.05 5.20 -18.05
C SER A 62 0.08 5.24 -19.57
N PRO A 63 -0.36 4.20 -20.31
CA PRO A 63 -1.04 2.99 -19.85
C PRO A 63 -0.10 2.00 -19.13
N LEU A 64 -0.66 1.07 -18.34
CA LEU A 64 0.09 -0.02 -17.73
C LEU A 64 0.50 -1.06 -18.80
N PRO A 65 1.79 -1.42 -18.91
CA PRO A 65 2.26 -2.48 -19.81
C PRO A 65 1.63 -3.83 -19.43
N LYS A 66 1.01 -4.49 -20.41
CA LYS A 66 0.41 -5.81 -20.23
C LYS A 66 1.39 -6.89 -20.68
N GLY A 67 1.58 -7.93 -19.86
CA GLY A 67 2.45 -9.06 -20.18
C GLY A 67 3.96 -8.76 -20.13
N GLU A 68 4.35 -7.53 -19.79
CA GLU A 68 5.75 -7.12 -19.68
C GLU A 68 6.06 -6.60 -18.27
N PRO A 69 7.23 -6.95 -17.70
CA PRO A 69 7.65 -6.40 -16.42
C PRO A 69 8.04 -4.92 -16.58
N PHE A 70 7.62 -4.09 -15.63
CA PHE A 70 7.93 -2.66 -15.63
C PHE A 70 8.43 -2.21 -14.26
N LYS A 71 9.42 -1.31 -14.24
CA LYS A 71 9.99 -0.78 -13.00
C LYS A 71 9.34 0.53 -12.62
N VAL A 72 9.03 0.69 -11.33
CA VAL A 72 8.43 1.92 -10.80
C VAL A 72 9.06 2.32 -9.48
N LYS A 73 8.95 3.62 -9.19
CA LYS A 73 9.33 4.18 -7.89
C LYS A 73 8.12 4.23 -6.98
N ALA A 74 8.33 3.79 -5.75
CA ALA A 74 7.36 3.86 -4.67
C ALA A 74 7.94 4.58 -3.45
N PHE A 75 7.05 5.19 -2.69
CA PHE A 75 7.35 5.74 -1.38
C PHE A 75 6.35 5.19 -0.37
N VAL A 76 6.87 4.36 0.54
CA VAL A 76 6.07 3.79 1.62
C VAL A 76 6.28 4.62 2.88
N TYR A 77 5.23 5.29 3.32
CA TYR A 77 5.20 6.02 4.57
C TYR A 77 4.72 5.12 5.70
N TYR A 78 5.46 5.07 6.80
CA TYR A 78 5.06 4.42 8.04
C TYR A 78 4.46 5.46 8.98
N LYS A 79 3.29 5.16 9.56
CA LYS A 79 2.67 6.05 10.56
C LYS A 79 3.61 6.29 11.74
N VAL A 80 3.39 7.40 12.44
CA VAL A 80 4.12 7.71 13.69
C VAL A 80 3.89 6.68 14.79
N THR A 81 2.81 5.90 14.71
CA THR A 81 2.48 4.81 15.62
C THR A 81 3.13 3.48 15.27
N SER A 82 3.78 3.36 14.11
CA SER A 82 4.41 2.12 13.69
C SER A 82 5.58 1.78 14.62
N LEU A 83 5.74 0.52 15.03
CA LEU A 83 6.85 0.14 15.93
C LEU A 83 8.24 0.29 15.30
N TYR A 84 8.30 0.39 13.98
CA TYR A 84 9.52 0.56 13.21
C TYR A 84 9.32 1.62 12.12
N ARG A 85 10.41 2.30 11.75
CA ARG A 85 10.44 3.35 10.73
C ARG A 85 9.42 4.48 10.96
N MET A 86 9.10 4.77 12.23
CA MET A 86 8.12 5.75 12.69
C MET A 86 8.14 7.07 11.93
N GLY A 87 7.03 7.41 11.27
CA GLY A 87 6.83 8.71 10.63
C GLY A 87 7.80 8.99 9.48
N ARG A 88 8.38 7.94 8.85
CA ARG A 88 9.35 8.08 7.76
C ARG A 88 8.79 7.56 6.45
N PHE A 89 9.25 8.18 5.37
CA PHE A 89 9.12 7.63 4.02
C PHE A 89 10.30 6.72 3.73
N VAL A 90 10.00 5.58 3.11
CA VAL A 90 10.97 4.63 2.60
C VAL A 90 10.83 4.62 1.09
N PRO A 91 11.83 5.10 0.33
CA PRO A 91 11.85 4.91 -1.11
C PRO A 91 12.04 3.42 -1.42
N MET A 92 11.28 2.92 -2.38
CA MET A 92 11.34 1.54 -2.82
C MET A 92 11.36 1.49 -4.35
N GLU A 93 12.12 0.54 -4.88
CA GLU A 93 12.02 0.17 -6.28
C GLU A 93 11.10 -1.03 -6.41
N MET A 94 10.20 -0.95 -7.38
CA MET A 94 9.19 -1.96 -7.63
C MET A 94 9.35 -2.48 -9.05
N GLU A 95 9.07 -3.75 -9.23
CA GLU A 95 8.87 -4.38 -10.52
C GLU A 95 7.43 -4.91 -10.55
N GLY A 96 6.61 -4.35 -11.43
CA GLY A 96 5.23 -4.77 -11.64
C GLY A 96 5.09 -5.63 -12.88
N LEU A 97 4.09 -6.52 -12.87
CA LEU A 97 3.64 -7.28 -14.03
C LEU A 97 2.10 -7.27 -14.02
N VAL A 98 1.50 -6.78 -15.10
CA VAL A 98 0.05 -6.94 -15.32
C VAL A 98 -0.15 -8.24 -16.09
N ASP A 99 -0.77 -9.21 -15.44
CA ASP A 99 -1.18 -10.44 -16.11
C ASP A 99 -2.58 -10.22 -16.70
N ALA A 100 -2.67 -10.31 -18.02
CA ALA A 100 -3.91 -10.17 -18.75
C ALA A 100 -4.67 -11.51 -18.90
N SER A 101 -4.16 -12.61 -18.31
CA SER A 101 -4.78 -13.94 -18.44
C SER A 101 -5.96 -14.12 -17.48
N GLY A 102 -7.10 -13.57 -17.87
CA GLY A 102 -8.37 -13.66 -17.14
C GLY A 102 -9.46 -14.44 -17.88
N THR A 103 -9.13 -15.44 -18.71
CA THR A 103 -10.11 -16.42 -19.20
C THR A 103 -9.87 -17.75 -18.50
N THR A 104 -10.71 -18.07 -17.51
CA THR A 104 -10.89 -19.45 -17.06
C THR A 104 -12.02 -20.07 -17.87
N SER A 105 -11.71 -20.92 -18.84
CA SER A 105 -12.67 -21.89 -19.37
C SER A 105 -12.68 -23.08 -18.43
N GLY A 106 -13.62 -23.11 -17.48
CA GLY A 106 -14.04 -24.39 -16.93
C GLY A 106 -14.83 -25.12 -18.01
N ASP A 107 -14.60 -26.40 -18.23
CA ASP A 107 -15.21 -27.24 -19.29
C ASP A 107 -16.77 -27.28 -19.29
N ASN A 108 -17.44 -26.49 -18.44
CA ASN A 108 -18.90 -26.39 -18.31
C ASN A 108 -19.44 -24.94 -18.35
N ALA A 109 -18.67 -23.95 -18.81
CA ALA A 109 -19.15 -22.57 -18.93
C ALA A 109 -19.36 -22.20 -20.41
N ASP A 110 -20.62 -22.11 -20.83
CA ASP A 110 -21.01 -21.69 -22.19
C ASP A 110 -20.66 -20.21 -22.50
N ASP A 111 -20.28 -19.42 -21.49
CA ASP A 111 -19.83 -18.03 -21.63
C ASP A 111 -18.50 -17.79 -20.91
N PRO A 112 -17.51 -17.13 -21.55
CA PRO A 112 -16.27 -16.75 -20.89
C PRO A 112 -16.55 -15.71 -19.80
N VAL A 113 -16.30 -16.07 -18.54
CA VAL A 113 -16.31 -15.11 -17.43
C VAL A 113 -15.08 -14.22 -17.56
N LEU A 114 -15.28 -12.94 -17.88
CA LEU A 114 -14.22 -11.93 -17.84
C LEU A 114 -13.79 -11.71 -16.39
N LEU A 115 -12.65 -12.28 -16.00
CA LEU A 115 -12.07 -12.03 -14.69
C LEU A 115 -11.47 -10.61 -14.63
N PRO A 116 -11.55 -9.92 -13.49
CA PRO A 116 -10.88 -8.64 -13.33
C PRO A 116 -9.36 -8.82 -13.53
N PRO A 117 -8.67 -7.83 -14.13
CA PRO A 117 -7.25 -7.92 -14.38
C PRO A 117 -6.48 -8.14 -13.07
N GLN A 118 -5.61 -9.16 -13.06
CA GLN A 118 -4.70 -9.40 -11.96
C GLN A 118 -3.44 -8.57 -12.17
N VAL A 119 -3.02 -7.87 -11.13
CA VAL A 119 -1.78 -7.10 -11.12
C VAL A 119 -0.91 -7.65 -10.02
N THR A 120 0.25 -8.16 -10.39
CA THR A 120 1.25 -8.63 -9.43
C THR A 120 2.35 -7.59 -9.35
N PHE A 121 2.77 -7.25 -8.14
CA PHE A 121 3.90 -6.36 -7.92
C PHE A 121 4.92 -7.06 -7.04
N LYS A 122 6.19 -6.98 -7.41
CA LYS A 122 7.29 -7.40 -6.58
C LYS A 122 8.08 -6.17 -6.16
N PHE A 123 8.20 -5.95 -4.86
CA PHE A 123 8.90 -4.82 -4.29
C PHE A 123 10.23 -5.29 -3.74
N LYS A 124 11.28 -4.53 -4.04
CA LYS A 124 12.56 -4.65 -3.34
C LYS A 124 12.88 -3.32 -2.69
N ALA A 125 12.76 -3.29 -1.37
CA ALA A 125 13.07 -2.11 -0.57
C ALA A 125 14.56 -2.08 -0.25
N GLY A 126 15.31 -1.29 -1.02
CA GLY A 126 16.73 -0.99 -0.80
C GLY A 126 17.67 -1.66 -1.81
N ALA A 127 18.83 -1.04 -2.01
CA ALA A 127 19.90 -1.52 -2.89
C ALA A 127 20.92 -2.45 -2.18
N GLU A 128 20.82 -2.60 -0.86
CA GLU A 128 21.83 -3.24 -0.02
C GLU A 128 21.57 -4.74 0.25
N SER A 129 22.61 -5.48 0.62
CA SER A 129 22.50 -6.86 1.12
C SER A 129 21.71 -6.86 2.43
N GLY A 130 20.51 -7.46 2.42
CA GLY A 130 19.52 -7.35 3.52
C GLY A 130 18.30 -6.48 3.21
N ALA A 131 18.18 -5.99 1.97
CA ALA A 131 16.99 -5.29 1.46
C ALA A 131 15.71 -6.09 1.73
N GLN A 132 14.68 -5.41 2.24
CA GLN A 132 13.39 -6.00 2.51
C GLN A 132 12.70 -6.33 1.17
N THR A 133 12.42 -7.60 0.92
CA THR A 133 11.61 -8.01 -0.23
C THR A 133 10.17 -8.14 0.21
N ILE A 134 9.26 -7.54 -0.56
CA ILE A 134 7.83 -7.63 -0.30
C ILE A 134 7.13 -8.03 -1.60
N ASP A 135 6.46 -9.17 -1.57
CA ASP A 135 5.66 -9.66 -2.69
C ASP A 135 4.22 -9.19 -2.51
N TYR A 136 3.63 -8.60 -3.55
CA TYR A 136 2.26 -8.09 -3.55
C TYR A 136 1.46 -8.76 -4.66
N VAL A 137 0.25 -9.19 -4.29
CA VAL A 137 -0.70 -9.78 -5.22
C VAL A 137 -1.98 -8.96 -5.12
N SER A 138 -2.45 -8.45 -6.26
CA SER A 138 -3.60 -7.56 -6.30
C SER A 138 -4.51 -7.82 -7.49
N THR A 139 -5.75 -7.34 -7.34
CA THR A 139 -6.69 -7.16 -8.43
C THR A 139 -6.86 -5.67 -8.70
N ALA A 140 -7.08 -5.33 -9.96
CA ALA A 140 -7.44 -4.00 -10.39
C ALA A 140 -8.86 -3.98 -10.98
N ASP A 141 -9.49 -2.81 -10.97
CA ASP A 141 -10.67 -2.59 -11.81
C ASP A 141 -10.28 -2.50 -13.30
N SER A 142 -11.27 -2.55 -14.19
CA SER A 142 -11.05 -2.56 -15.65
C SER A 142 -10.26 -1.34 -16.14
N GLU A 143 -10.44 -0.20 -15.48
CA GLU A 143 -9.80 1.08 -15.79
C GLU A 143 -8.47 1.30 -15.05
N PHE A 144 -8.05 0.33 -14.22
CA PHE A 144 -6.90 0.43 -13.32
C PHE A 144 -6.94 1.67 -12.40
N THR A 145 -8.10 2.25 -12.13
CA THR A 145 -8.23 3.38 -11.19
C THR A 145 -8.10 2.95 -9.74
N ARG A 146 -8.35 1.67 -9.46
CA ARG A 146 -8.32 1.08 -8.12
C ARG A 146 -7.55 -0.24 -8.16
N ILE A 147 -6.56 -0.36 -7.28
CA ILE A 147 -5.76 -1.57 -7.14
C ILE A 147 -5.79 -1.96 -5.66
N ALA A 148 -6.22 -3.19 -5.36
CA ALA A 148 -6.35 -3.69 -4.00
C ALA A 148 -5.74 -5.08 -3.90
N GLY A 149 -5.08 -5.38 -2.79
CA GLY A 149 -4.45 -6.67 -2.65
C GLY A 149 -3.83 -6.96 -1.30
N GLY A 150 -3.13 -8.08 -1.26
CA GLY A 150 -2.32 -8.52 -0.13
C GLY A 150 -0.84 -8.32 -0.40
N TYR A 151 -0.05 -8.31 0.67
CA TYR A 151 1.40 -8.36 0.60
C TYR A 151 1.99 -9.35 1.58
N ARG A 152 3.18 -9.85 1.28
CA ARG A 152 4.03 -10.67 2.15
C ARG A 152 5.45 -10.09 2.15
N SER A 153 5.95 -9.72 3.32
CA SER A 153 7.30 -9.22 3.54
C SER A 153 8.16 -10.31 4.17
N SER A 154 9.39 -10.49 3.69
CA SER A 154 10.34 -11.44 4.28
C SER A 154 11.06 -10.89 5.52
N SER A 155 11.22 -9.56 5.63
CA SER A 155 11.89 -8.92 6.78
C SER A 155 11.34 -7.49 7.03
N PRO A 156 10.60 -7.26 8.14
CA PRO A 156 10.12 -8.27 9.08
C PRO A 156 9.16 -9.24 8.39
N ASN A 157 9.10 -10.48 8.86
CA ASN A 157 8.08 -11.45 8.44
C ASN A 157 6.70 -10.87 8.76
N ASP A 158 6.02 -10.38 7.72
CA ASP A 158 4.75 -9.69 7.85
C ASP A 158 3.87 -10.01 6.66
N ILE A 159 2.57 -10.06 6.90
CA ILE A 159 1.56 -10.12 5.85
C ILE A 159 0.55 -9.00 6.10
N GLY A 160 -0.02 -8.47 5.04
CA GLY A 160 -0.98 -7.39 5.19
C GLY A 160 -1.76 -7.11 3.94
N THR A 161 -2.49 -6.01 3.96
CA THR A 161 -3.31 -5.54 2.86
C THR A 161 -2.91 -4.15 2.44
N PHE A 162 -3.14 -3.85 1.18
CA PHE A 162 -2.92 -2.54 0.61
C PHE A 162 -4.03 -2.17 -0.37
N PHE A 163 -4.16 -0.87 -0.57
CA PHE A 163 -5.12 -0.28 -1.49
C PHE A 163 -4.50 0.97 -2.11
N LEU A 164 -4.60 1.10 -3.43
CA LEU A 164 -4.14 2.24 -4.22
C LEU A 164 -5.29 2.78 -5.07
N MET A 165 -5.34 4.10 -5.18
CA MET A 165 -6.21 4.82 -6.09
C MET A 165 -5.40 5.71 -7.00
N LYS A 166 -5.79 5.76 -8.27
CA LYS A 166 -5.30 6.76 -9.21
C LYS A 166 -5.72 8.15 -8.73
N THR A 167 -4.77 9.08 -8.71
CA THR A 167 -4.95 10.45 -8.23
C THR A 167 -4.76 11.49 -9.32
N ARG A 168 -4.20 11.09 -10.47
CA ARG A 168 -3.96 11.92 -11.67
C ARG A 168 -4.06 11.07 -12.93
#